data_AF-A0A9D6R6K3-F1
#
_entry.id   AF-A0A9D6R6K3-F1
#
_cell.length_a   1.000
_cell.length_b   1.000
_cell.length_c   1.000
_cell.angle_alpha   90.00
_cell.angle_beta   90.00
_cell.angle_gamma   90.00
#
_symmetry.space_group_name_H-M   'P 1'
#
loop_
_entity.id
_entity.type
_entity.pdbx_description
1 polymer ?
#
loop_
_entity_poly.entity_id
_entity_poly.type
_entity_poly.pdbx_seq_one_letter_code
_entity_poly.pdbx_strand_id
1 'polypeptide(L)'
;MANAVRQIESKALKLSAVERARLAERLISSLDEEPDADAEAQWVLEAERRLEELHTGKVRGRPAANVFRKARSAAFTRATV
;
A
#
# COMPACT_ATOMS: atom_id res chain seq x y z
N MET A 1 5.85 -25.50 12.82
CA MET A 1 5.08 -24.44 12.13
C MET A 1 5.74 -23.97 10.82
N ALA A 2 7.05 -23.71 10.78
CA ALA A 2 7.74 -23.27 9.55
C ALA A 2 7.52 -24.16 8.31
N ASN A 3 7.33 -25.47 8.51
CA ASN A 3 7.01 -26.41 7.42
C ASN A 3 5.61 -26.19 6.83
N ALA A 4 4.61 -25.86 7.67
CA ALA A 4 3.24 -25.61 7.23
C ALA A 4 3.14 -24.30 6.42
N VAL A 5 3.83 -23.25 6.86
CA VAL A 5 3.89 -21.97 6.14
C VAL A 5 4.50 -22.16 4.75
N ARG A 6 5.64 -22.86 4.64
CA ARG A 6 6.27 -23.15 3.34
C ARG A 6 5.38 -23.98 2.41
N GLN A 7 4.60 -24.91 2.95
CA GLN A 7 3.65 -25.68 2.15
C GLN A 7 2.49 -24.81 1.63
N ILE A 8 1.97 -23.89 2.45
CA ILE A 8 0.93 -22.94 2.06
C ILE A 8 1.46 -21.99 0.98
N GLU A 9 2.65 -21.44 1.17
CA GLU A 9 3.33 -20.58 0.21
C GLU A 9 3.54 -21.29 -1.13
N SER A 10 4.08 -22.51 -1.12
CA SER A 10 4.28 -23.30 -2.34
C SER A 10 2.98 -23.57 -3.10
N LYS A 11 1.86 -23.78 -2.38
CA LYS A 11 0.54 -23.95 -2.99
C LYS A 11 -0.01 -22.63 -3.56
N ALA A 12 0.13 -21.53 -2.82
CA ALA A 12 -0.31 -20.21 -3.24
C ALA A 12 0.42 -19.75 -4.51
N LEU A 13 1.72 -20.01 -4.63
CA LEU A 13 2.52 -19.65 -5.80
C LEU A 13 2.12 -20.39 -7.08
N LYS A 14 1.41 -21.53 -6.98
CA LYS A 14 0.88 -22.29 -8.13
C LYS A 14 -0.45 -21.75 -8.67
N LEU A 15 -1.13 -20.88 -7.93
CA LEU A 15 -2.38 -20.26 -8.36
C LEU A 15 -2.14 -19.27 -9.50
N SER A 16 -3.19 -18.96 -10.27
CA SER A 16 -3.12 -17.87 -11.26
C SER A 16 -2.89 -16.50 -10.59
N ALA A 17 -2.44 -15.51 -11.35
CA ALA A 17 -2.19 -14.17 -10.83
C ALA A 17 -3.43 -13.56 -10.13
N VAL A 18 -4.63 -13.77 -10.70
CA VAL A 18 -5.89 -13.26 -10.16
C VAL A 18 -6.26 -13.94 -8.85
N GLU A 19 -6.10 -15.26 -8.76
CA GLU A 19 -6.37 -16.01 -7.54
C GLU A 19 -5.38 -15.67 -6.42
N ARG A 20 -4.10 -15.49 -6.76
CA ARG A 20 -3.10 -15.00 -5.80
C ARG A 20 -3.43 -13.60 -5.28
N ALA A 21 -3.85 -12.69 -6.15
CA ALA A 21 -4.25 -11.34 -5.76
C ALA A 21 -5.42 -11.37 -4.76
N ARG A 22 -6.46 -12.16 -5.06
CA ARG A 22 -7.60 -12.36 -4.15
C ARG A 22 -7.21 -13.00 -2.82
N LEU A 23 -6.31 -13.98 -2.85
CA LEU A 23 -5.81 -14.61 -1.62
C LEU A 23 -4.98 -13.63 -0.78
N ALA A 24 -4.12 -12.84 -1.43
CA ALA A 24 -3.31 -11.83 -0.77
C ALA A 24 -4.18 -10.74 -0.13
N GLU A 25 -5.20 -10.26 -0.83
CA GLU A 25 -6.19 -9.31 -0.28
C GLU A 25 -6.80 -9.85 1.02
N ARG A 26 -7.32 -11.07 1.00
CA ARG A 26 -7.93 -11.70 2.19
C ARG A 26 -6.94 -11.86 3.35
N LEU A 27 -5.71 -12.26 3.06
CA LEU A 27 -4.67 -12.43 4.08
C LEU A 27 -4.25 -11.09 4.68
N ILE A 28 -4.12 -10.04 3.85
CA ILE A 28 -3.79 -8.70 4.32
C ILE A 28 -4.93 -8.15 5.18
N SER A 29 -6.18 -8.25 4.74
CA SER A 29 -7.33 -7.81 5.53
C SER A 29 -7.49 -8.56 6.85
N SER A 30 -7.03 -9.81 6.94
CA SER A 30 -6.99 -10.54 8.23
C SER A 30 -5.90 -10.06 9.19
N LEU A 31 -5.01 -9.17 8.78
CA LEU A 31 -4.04 -8.54 9.69
C LEU A 31 -4.62 -7.28 10.35
N ASP A 32 -5.70 -6.73 9.80
CA ASP A 32 -6.36 -5.51 10.28
C ASP A 32 -7.39 -5.82 11.38
N GLU A 33 -7.11 -6.78 12.28
CA GLU A 33 -8.08 -7.28 13.27
C GLU A 33 -8.44 -6.27 14.36
N GLU A 34 -7.54 -5.35 14.69
CA GLU A 34 -7.82 -4.23 15.59
C GLU A 34 -7.42 -2.92 14.92
N PRO A 35 -8.36 -1.97 14.73
CA PRO A 35 -8.00 -0.62 14.36
C PRO A 35 -7.07 -0.08 15.45
N ASP A 36 -5.87 0.35 15.06
CA ASP A 36 -5.03 1.14 15.94
C ASP A 36 -5.79 2.43 16.27
N ALA A 37 -6.31 2.50 17.50
CA ALA A 37 -7.16 3.60 17.95
C ALA A 37 -6.46 4.96 17.87
N ASP A 38 -5.12 4.96 17.92
CA ASP A 38 -4.30 6.16 17.83
C ASP A 38 -3.85 6.45 16.39
N ALA A 39 -3.95 5.50 15.46
CA ALA A 39 -3.50 5.69 14.09
C ALA A 39 -4.21 6.89 13.44
N GLU A 40 -5.54 6.99 13.52
CA GLU A 40 -6.27 8.11 12.92
C GLU A 40 -5.76 9.47 13.45
N ALA A 41 -5.53 9.56 14.76
CA ALA A 41 -4.99 10.77 15.38
C ALA A 41 -3.56 11.07 14.90
N GLN A 42 -2.68 10.06 14.81
CA GLN A 42 -1.33 10.22 14.29
C GLN A 42 -1.31 10.64 12.81
N TRP A 43 -2.24 10.12 12.00
CA TRP A 43 -2.38 10.48 10.59
C TRP A 43 -2.83 11.94 10.42
N VAL A 44 -3.76 12.41 11.26
CA VAL A 44 -4.18 13.83 11.28
C VAL A 44 -3.00 14.73 11.66
N LEU A 45 -2.28 14.41 12.73
CA LEU A 45 -1.12 15.19 13.17
C LEU A 45 -0.04 15.28 12.08
N GLU A 46 0.25 14.17 11.40
CA GLU A 46 1.21 14.15 10.30
C GLU A 46 0.70 14.94 9.07
N ALA A 47 -0.59 14.88 8.76
CA ALA A 47 -1.18 15.64 7.66
C ALA A 47 -1.09 17.15 7.91
N GLU A 48 -1.44 17.61 9.12
CA GLU A 48 -1.32 19.01 9.53
C GLU A 48 0.14 19.49 9.48
N ARG A 49 1.06 18.70 10.03
CA ARG A 49 2.50 19.00 9.98
C ARG A 49 2.96 19.16 8.53
N ARG A 50 2.64 18.22 7.64
CA ARG A 50 3.03 18.30 6.22
C ARG A 50 2.43 19.49 5.50
N LEU A 51 1.19 19.85 5.82
CA LEU A 51 0.53 21.02 5.25
C LEU A 51 1.26 22.31 5.65
N GLU A 52 1.63 22.45 6.92
CA GLU A 52 2.40 23.59 7.41
C GLU A 52 3.78 23.66 6.75
N GLU A 53 4.48 22.54 6.62
CA GLU A 53 5.79 22.52 5.93
C GLU A 53 5.70 22.97 4.47
N LEU A 54 4.59 22.66 3.78
CA LEU A 54 4.32 23.12 2.42
C LEU A 54 3.99 24.62 2.39
N HIS A 55 3.14 25.11 3.28
CA HIS A 55 2.76 26.54 3.36
C HIS A 55 3.95 27.44 3.71
N THR A 56 4.80 26.99 4.63
CA THR A 56 6.01 27.72 5.05
C THR A 56 7.15 27.59 4.05
N GLY A 57 7.04 26.72 3.05
CA GLY A 57 8.09 26.44 2.07
C GLY A 57 9.29 25.67 2.65
N LYS A 58 9.17 25.14 3.87
CA LYS A 58 10.18 24.26 4.49
C LYS A 58 10.42 23.02 3.64
N VAL A 59 9.39 22.54 2.94
CA VAL A 59 9.50 21.50 1.91
C VAL A 59 9.00 22.02 0.56
N ARG A 60 9.58 21.52 -0.54
CA ARG A 60 9.14 21.85 -1.90
C ARG A 60 8.20 20.77 -2.42
N GLY A 61 6.98 21.18 -2.77
CA GLY A 61 6.01 20.34 -3.47
C GLY A 61 6.50 19.91 -4.86
N ARG A 62 5.96 18.80 -5.35
CA ARG A 62 6.15 18.36 -6.74
C ARG A 62 4.92 18.76 -7.56
N PRO A 63 5.07 19.24 -8.81
CA PRO A 63 3.92 19.57 -9.64
C PRO A 63 2.97 18.37 -9.79
N ALA A 64 1.69 18.58 -9.45
CA ALA A 64 0.68 17.52 -9.43
C ALA A 64 0.57 16.79 -10.78
N ALA A 65 0.65 17.51 -11.90
CA ALA A 65 0.63 16.93 -13.24
C ALA A 65 1.73 15.88 -13.46
N ASN A 66 2.93 16.08 -12.91
CA ASN A 66 4.04 15.14 -13.03
C ASN A 66 3.83 13.91 -12.15
N VAL A 67 3.27 14.10 -10.95
CA VAL A 67 2.93 13.01 -10.02
C VAL A 67 1.85 12.11 -10.64
N PHE A 68 0.75 12.69 -11.12
CA PHE A 68 -0.35 11.93 -11.74
C PHE A 68 0.07 11.22 -13.02
N ARG A 69 0.93 11.85 -13.85
CA ARG A 69 1.48 11.20 -15.04
C ARG A 69 2.28 9.95 -14.67
N LYS A 70 3.16 10.04 -13.67
CA LYS A 70 3.97 8.92 -13.18
C LYS A 70 3.10 7.80 -12.58
N ALA A 71 2.08 8.15 -11.79
CA ALA A 71 1.19 7.17 -11.17
C ALA A 71 0.44 6.35 -12.24
N ARG A 72 -0.12 7.01 -13.27
CA ARG A 72 -0.80 6.35 -14.38
C ARG A 72 0.13 5.45 -15.19
N SER A 73 1.36 5.90 -15.47
CA SER A 73 2.32 5.07 -16.20
C SER A 73 2.71 3.81 -15.41
N ALA A 74 2.85 3.91 -14.09
CA ALA A 74 3.24 2.78 -13.24
C ALA A 74 2.11 1.77 -13.01
N ALA A 75 0.86 2.23 -12.91
CA ALA A 75 -0.32 1.36 -12.75
C ALA A 75 -0.58 0.47 -13.98
N PHE A 76 -0.13 0.87 -15.17
CA PHE A 76 -0.35 0.13 -16.41
C PHE A 76 0.79 -0.84 -16.79
N THR A 77 2.02 -0.68 -16.28
CA THR A 77 3.13 -1.57 -16.66
C THR A 77 3.09 -2.93 -15.94
N ARG A 78 2.33 -3.06 -14.84
CA ARG A 78 2.28 -4.30 -14.03
C ARG A 78 1.09 -5.21 -14.34
N ALA A 79 0.22 -4.83 -15.28
CA ALA A 79 -0.93 -5.63 -15.72
C ALA A 79 -0.63 -6.51 -16.95
N THR A 80 0.63 -6.59 -17.40
CA THR A 80 1.03 -7.26 -18.66
C THR A 80 2.09 -8.36 -18.50
N VAL A 81 2.31 -8.88 -17.29
CA VAL A 81 3.19 -10.05 -17.06
C VAL A 81 2.50 -11.09 -16.20
#